data_AF-A0A7X6UUA5-F1
#
_entry.id   AF-A0A7X6UUA5-F1
#
_cell.length_a   1.000
_cell.length_b   1.000
_cell.length_c   1.000
_cell.angle_alpha   90.00
_cell.angle_beta   90.00
_cell.angle_gamma   90.00
#
_symmetry.space_group_name_H-M   'P 1'
#
loop_
_entity.id
_entity.type
_entity.pdbx_description
1 polymer ?
#
loop_
_entity_poly.entity_id
_entity_poly.type
_entity_poly.pdbx_seq_one_letter_code
_entity_poly.pdbx_strand_id
1 'polypeptide(L)' 'MRVAMTVWQGRISPVCDVARQLLVLEVLDAKISARREERLPGAGYWQQVAQLEKLRPQVLICGAISS' A
#
# COMPACT_ATOMS: atom_id res chain seq x y z
N MET A 1 6.13 -8.61 -10.36
CA MET A 1 6.31 -7.38 -9.57
C MET A 1 5.23 -7.26 -8.51
N ARG A 2 5.57 -6.72 -7.34
CA ARG A 2 4.68 -6.46 -6.22
C ARG A 2 4.37 -4.98 -6.15
N VAL A 3 3.09 -4.65 -6.27
CA VAL A 3 2.57 -3.29 -6.14
C VAL A 3 1.76 -3.20 -4.85
N ALA A 4 2.02 -2.17 -4.07
CA ALA A 4 1.23 -1.81 -2.89
C ALA A 4 0.45 -0.54 -3.19
N MET A 5 -0.84 -0.51 -2.86
CA MET A 5 -1.71 0.65 -3.06
C MET A 5 -2.43 0.98 -1.77
N THR A 6 -2.30 2.21 -1.25
CA THR A 6 -3.11 2.63 -0.10
C THR A 6 -4.55 2.85 -0.56
N VAL A 7 -5.52 2.19 0.08
CA VAL A 7 -6.93 2.25 -0.33
C VAL A 7 -7.86 2.65 0.81
N TRP A 8 -8.98 3.27 0.47
CA TRP A 8 -10.10 3.55 1.37
C TRP A 8 -11.40 3.51 0.56
N GLN A 9 -12.34 2.64 0.97
CA GLN A 9 -13.64 2.47 0.29
C GLN A 9 -13.53 2.28 -1.24
N GLY A 10 -12.57 1.45 -1.68
CA GLY A 10 -12.37 1.16 -3.11
C GLY A 10 -11.68 2.27 -3.92
N ARG A 11 -11.20 3.34 -3.28
CA ARG A 11 -10.43 4.43 -3.90
C ARG A 11 -9.02 4.49 -3.32
N ILE A 12 -8.11 5.19 -3.99
CA ILE A 12 -6.79 5.51 -3.42
C ILE A 12 -6.98 6.39 -2.17
N SER A 13 -6.34 6.02 -1.06
CA SER A 13 -6.34 6.85 0.15
C SER A 13 -5.70 8.21 -0.14
N PRO A 14 -6.26 9.32 0.39
CA PRO A 14 -5.72 10.67 0.15
C PRO A 14 -4.27 10.84 0.62
N VAL A 15 -3.91 10.26 1.77
CA VAL A 15 -2.58 10.40 2.40
C VAL A 15 -2.13 9.05 2.96
N CYS A 16 -0.88 8.65 2.69
CA CYS A 16 -0.31 7.35 3.07
C CYS A 16 -0.14 7.18 4.59
N ASP A 17 0.25 8.26 5.28
CA ASP A 17 0.68 8.27 6.69
C ASP A 17 -0.42 7.82 7.67
N VAL A 18 -1.67 8.05 7.26
CA VAL A 18 -2.88 7.73 8.03
C VAL A 18 -3.72 6.63 7.35
N ALA A 19 -3.26 6.08 6.22
CA ALA A 19 -3.95 4.99 5.56
C ALA A 19 -4.03 3.76 6.48
N ARG A 20 -5.15 3.05 6.46
CA ARG A 20 -5.35 1.84 7.29
C ARG A 20 -5.47 0.56 6.49
N GLN A 21 -5.62 0.68 5.17
CA GLN A 21 -5.77 -0.45 4.26
C GLN A 21 -4.79 -0.30 3.12
N LEU A 22 -4.20 -1.43 2.75
CA LEU A 22 -3.28 -1.55 1.64
C LEU A 22 -3.73 -2.71 0.76
N LEU A 23 -3.92 -2.43 -0.52
CA LEU A 23 -4.11 -3.46 -1.52
C LEU A 23 -2.74 -3.87 -2.05
N VAL A 24 -2.39 -5.16 -1.92
CA VAL A 24 -1.15 -5.72 -2.47
C VAL A 24 -1.47 -6.59 -3.67
N LEU A 25 -0.83 -6.27 -4.80
CA LEU A 25 -0.97 -6.96 -6.07
C LEU A 25 0.36 -7.62 -6.42
N GLU A 26 0.30 -8.90 -6.79
CA GLU A 26 1.37 -9.55 -7.54
C GLU A 26 1.01 -9.47 -9.02
N VAL A 27 1.96 -8.99 -9.83
CA VAL A 27 1.79 -8.78 -11.27
C VAL A 27 2.86 -9.58 -12.01
N LEU A 28 2.46 -10.50 -12.87
CA LEU A 28 3.33 -11.33 -13.70
C LEU A 28 2.88 -11.16 -15.14
N ASP A 29 3.82 -10.90 -16.05
CA ASP A 29 3.56 -10.74 -17.50
C ASP A 29 2.39 -9.78 -17.80
N ALA A 30 2.43 -8.59 -17.17
CA ALA A 30 1.42 -7.54 -17.26
C ALA A 30 0.00 -7.94 -16.79
N LYS A 31 -0.14 -9.05 -16.06
CA LYS A 31 -1.41 -9.51 -15.48
C LYS A 31 -1.33 -9.61 -13.97
N ILE A 32 -2.43 -9.31 -13.29
CA ILE A 32 -2.54 -9.52 -11.84
C ILE A 32 -2.64 -11.02 -11.59
N SER A 33 -1.62 -11.59 -10.94
CA SER A 33 -1.58 -13.02 -10.58
C SER A 33 -2.10 -13.27 -9.16
N ALA A 34 -2.02 -12.28 -8.28
CA ALA A 34 -2.61 -12.35 -6.94
C ALA A 34 -3.03 -10.97 -6.43
N ARG A 35 -4.06 -10.98 -5.57
CA ARG A 35 -4.61 -9.80 -4.92
C ARG A 35 -4.90 -10.12 -3.47
N ARG A 36 -4.45 -9.27 -2.54
CA ARG A 36 -4.84 -9.37 -1.12
C ARG A 36 -4.88 -7.99 -0.47
N GLU A 37 -5.66 -7.89 0.60
CA GLU A 37 -5.71 -6.71 1.46
C GLU A 37 -4.85 -6.93 2.69
N GLU A 38 -4.10 -5.90 3.07
CA GLU A 38 -3.27 -5.84 4.26
C GLU A 38 -3.71 -4.64 5.10
N ARG A 39 -3.52 -4.74 6.43
CA ARG A 39 -3.72 -3.61 7.32
C ARG A 39 -2.44 -2.79 7.43
N LEU A 40 -2.61 -1.47 7.38
CA LEU A 40 -1.59 -0.50 7.78
C LEU A 40 -1.93 0.05 9.18
N PRO A 41 -0.91 0.39 9.99
CA PRO A 41 -1.12 0.90 11.34
C PRO A 41 -1.94 2.20 11.36
N GLY A 42 -1.72 3.10 10.39
CA GLY A 42 -2.41 4.40 10.32
C GLY A 42 -2.06 5.31 11.49
N ALA A 43 -0.84 5.18 12.00
CA ALA A 43 -0.34 5.86 13.20
C ALA A 43 1.04 6.51 12.95
N GLY A 44 1.20 7.08 11.75
CA GLY A 44 2.36 7.90 11.38
C GLY A 44 3.45 7.16 10.59
N TYR A 45 4.38 7.93 10.05
CA TYR A 45 5.40 7.52 9.08
C TYR A 45 6.12 6.22 9.40
N TRP A 46 6.81 6.17 10.53
CA TRP A 46 7.76 5.09 10.82
C TRP A 46 7.09 3.73 10.91
N GLN A 47 5.90 3.67 11.51
CA GLN A 47 5.13 2.44 11.61
C GLN A 47 4.60 2.00 10.25
N GLN A 48 4.21 2.97 9.42
CA GLN A 48 3.77 2.75 8.06
C GLN A 48 4.88 2.15 7.21
N VAL A 49 6.07 2.76 7.24
CA VAL A 49 7.27 2.29 6.55
C VAL A 49 7.65 0.90 7.03
N ALA A 50 7.69 0.66 8.34
CA ALA A 50 8.02 -0.66 8.89
C ALA A 50 7.05 -1.77 8.41
N GLN A 51 5.76 -1.44 8.24
CA GLN A 51 4.79 -2.40 7.69
C GLN A 51 4.97 -2.60 6.18
N LEU A 52 5.25 -1.54 5.43
CA LEU A 52 5.54 -1.60 4.00
C LEU A 52 6.85 -2.37 3.72
N GLU A 53 7.88 -2.20 4.53
CA GLU A 53 9.16 -2.90 4.38
C GLU A 53 9.03 -4.42 4.53
N LYS A 54 8.17 -4.90 5.43
CA LYS A 54 7.88 -6.35 5.53
C LYS A 54 7.29 -6.90 4.25
N LEU A 55 6.49 -6.10 3.56
CA LEU A 55 5.86 -6.46 2.29
C LEU A 55 6.81 -6.31 1.11
N ARG A 56 7.92 -5.57 1.23
CA ARG A 56 8.88 -5.30 0.15
C ARG A 56 8.22 -5.00 -1.21
N PRO A 57 7.25 -4.07 -1.30
CA PRO A 57 6.69 -3.71 -2.58
C PRO A 57 7.76 -3.02 -3.43
N GLN A 58 7.71 -3.26 -4.74
CA GLN A 58 8.60 -2.57 -5.68
C GLN A 58 8.04 -1.21 -6.08
N VAL A 59 6.71 -1.05 -6.02
CA VAL A 59 6.01 0.20 -6.29
C VAL A 59 4.97 0.41 -5.20
N LEU A 60 4.93 1.62 -4.63
CA LEU A 60 3.87 2.10 -3.77
C LEU A 60 3.06 3.17 -4.51
N ILE A 61 1.74 3.00 -4.56
CA ILE A 61 0.78 3.98 -5.09
C ILE A 61 -0.02 4.54 -3.92
N CYS A 62 0.04 5.85 -3.73
CA CYS A 62 -0.73 6.57 -2.71
C CYS A 62 -1.12 7.95 -3.22
N GLY A 63 -2.08 8.61 -2.55
CA GLY A 63 -2.52 9.95 -2.95
C GLY A 63 -1.46 11.01 -2.67
N ALA A 64 -0.92 11.00 -1.45
CA ALA A 64 0.16 11.87 -1.02
C ALA A 64 0.95 11.20 0.11
N ILE A 65 2.18 11.68 0.30
CA ILE A 65 2.96 11.51 1.52
C ILE A 65 3.01 12.91 2.13
N SER A 66 2.71 13.03 3.41
CA SER A 66 2.82 14.32 4.11
C SER A 66 4.28 14.86 4.04
N SER A 67 4.49 16.14 4.38
CA SER A 67 5.82 16.78 4.41
C SER A 67 6.45 16.70 5.79
#